data_AF-A0A5Q2TKL2-F1
#
_entry.id   AF-A0A5Q2TKL2-F1
#
_cell.length_a   1.000
_cell.length_b   1.000
_cell.length_c   1.000
_cell.angle_alpha   90.00
_cell.angle_beta   90.00
_cell.angle_gamma   90.00
#
_symmetry.space_group_name_H-M   'P 1'
#
loop_
_entity.id
_entity.type
_entity.pdbx_description
1 polymer ?
#
loop_
_entity_poly.entity_id
_entity_poly.type
_entity_poly.pdbx_seq_one_letter_code
_entity_poly.pdbx_strand_id
1 'polypeptide(L)' 'MVDDEQSVSKLYRKVLTSSEVKAFLILEKCDDELKQELMKKLEENDSVKARVMIKRLHRRLNLDIG' A
#
# COMPACT_ATOMS: atom_id res chain seq x y z
N MET A 1 -8.51 -21.70 -1.41
CA MET A 1 -8.06 -20.50 -2.15
C MET A 1 -8.83 -19.27 -1.64
N VAL A 2 -8.66 -18.90 -0.37
CA VAL A 2 -9.45 -17.80 0.26
C VAL A 2 -8.55 -16.81 1.02
N ASP A 3 -7.23 -17.02 1.09
CA ASP A 3 -6.38 -16.27 2.01
C ASP A 3 -5.76 -15.00 1.42
N ASP A 4 -5.41 -14.98 0.14
CA ASP A 4 -4.56 -13.90 -0.40
C ASP A 4 -5.34 -12.60 -0.62
N GLU A 5 -6.50 -12.66 -1.28
CA GLU A 5 -7.30 -11.47 -1.59
C GLU A 5 -7.94 -10.82 -0.34
N GLN A 6 -8.30 -11.64 0.66
CA GLN A 6 -8.73 -11.14 1.96
C GLN A 6 -7.57 -10.47 2.72
N SER A 7 -6.36 -10.96 2.55
CA SER A 7 -5.15 -10.41 3.16
C SER A 7 -4.79 -9.05 2.55
N VAL A 8 -4.85 -8.91 1.22
CA VAL A 8 -4.65 -7.63 0.51
C VAL A 8 -5.65 -6.58 0.98
N SER A 9 -6.93 -6.93 1.06
CA SER A 9 -7.98 -5.98 1.47
C SER A 9 -7.85 -5.52 2.92
N LYS A 10 -7.39 -6.41 3.82
CA LYS A 10 -7.08 -6.06 5.22
C LYS A 10 -5.84 -5.16 5.31
N LEU A 11 -4.79 -5.47 4.56
CA LEU A 11 -3.56 -4.69 4.52
C LEU A 11 -3.80 -3.30 3.95
N TYR A 12 -4.58 -3.20 2.87
CA TYR A 12 -5.00 -1.93 2.26
C TYR A 12 -5.66 -1.01 3.29
N ARG A 13 -6.66 -1.51 4.02
CA ARG A 13 -7.34 -0.72 5.07
C ARG A 13 -6.38 -0.31 6.19
N LYS A 14 -5.45 -1.19 6.59
CA LYS A 14 -4.43 -0.86 7.60
C LYS A 14 -3.50 0.24 7.09
N VAL A 15 -3.00 0.14 5.87
CA VAL A 15 -2.15 1.16 5.24
C VAL A 15 -2.87 2.49 5.17
N LEU A 16 -4.11 2.52 4.67
CA LEU A 16 -4.88 3.73 4.49
C LEU A 16 -5.24 4.44 5.81
N THR A 17 -5.37 3.70 6.90
CA THR A 17 -5.73 4.24 8.22
C THR A 17 -4.53 4.47 9.14
N SER A 18 -3.34 3.99 8.78
CA SER A 18 -2.12 4.13 9.56
C SER A 18 -1.37 5.44 9.30
N SER A 19 -0.43 5.77 10.18
CA SER A 19 0.59 6.78 9.90
C SER A 19 1.52 6.31 8.78
N GLU A 20 2.18 7.25 8.11
CA GLU A 20 3.13 6.97 7.03
C GLU A 20 4.21 5.94 7.42
N VAL A 21 4.81 6.11 8.60
CA VAL A 21 5.85 5.19 9.10
C VAL A 21 5.32 3.78 9.28
N LYS A 22 4.10 3.62 9.82
CA LYS A 22 3.47 2.31 10.00
C LYS A 22 3.08 1.69 8.66
N ALA A 23 2.55 2.48 7.73
CA ALA A 23 2.23 2.04 6.38
C ALA A 23 3.47 1.51 5.65
N PHE A 24 4.59 2.24 5.76
CA PHE A 24 5.89 1.81 5.23
C PHE A 24 6.34 0.47 5.83
N LEU A 25 6.32 0.32 7.17
CA LEU A 25 6.69 -0.93 7.83
C LEU A 25 5.79 -2.12 7.48
N ILE A 26 4.53 -1.87 7.13
CA ILE A 26 3.62 -2.91 6.63
C ILE A 26 4.06 -3.35 5.24
N LEU A 27 4.29 -2.40 4.34
CA LEU A 27 4.75 -2.69 2.99
C LEU A 27 6.09 -3.42 2.98
N GLU A 28 7.08 -2.98 3.78
CA GLU A 28 8.40 -3.63 3.86
C GLU A 28 8.35 -5.11 4.29
N LYS A 29 7.28 -5.52 5.00
CA LYS A 29 7.07 -6.92 5.42
C LYS A 29 6.34 -7.77 4.38
N CYS A 30 5.76 -7.14 3.35
CA CYS A 30 5.14 -7.83 2.25
C CYS A 30 6.21 -8.26 1.25
N ASP A 31 6.00 -9.40 0.58
CA ASP A 31 6.77 -9.75 -0.61
C ASP A 31 6.43 -8.80 -1.78
N ASP A 32 7.19 -8.90 -2.87
CA ASP A 32 7.06 -7.98 -3.99
C ASP A 32 5.73 -8.12 -4.74
N GLU A 33 5.16 -9.32 -4.80
CA GLU A 33 3.85 -9.59 -5.41
C GLU A 33 2.73 -8.89 -4.61
N LEU A 34 2.71 -9.10 -3.30
CA LEU A 34 1.73 -8.49 -2.40
C LEU A 34 1.88 -6.97 -2.33
N LYS A 35 3.13 -6.45 -2.39
CA LYS A 35 3.39 -5.00 -2.52
C LYS A 35 2.76 -4.45 -3.79
N GLN A 36 2.96 -5.09 -4.94
CA GLN A 36 2.39 -4.65 -6.21
C GLN A 36 0.86 -4.65 -6.17
N GLU A 37 0.23 -5.70 -5.65
CA GLU A 37 -1.23 -5.76 -5.51
C GLU A 37 -1.77 -4.67 -4.57
N LEU A 38 -1.08 -4.41 -3.45
CA LEU A 38 -1.43 -3.33 -2.52
C LEU A 38 -1.33 -1.95 -3.17
N MET A 39 -0.26 -1.70 -3.91
CA MET A 39 -0.04 -0.43 -4.61
C MET A 39 -1.10 -0.22 -5.68
N LYS A 40 -1.36 -1.22 -6.52
CA LYS A 40 -2.44 -1.19 -7.51
C LYS A 40 -3.79 -0.89 -6.87
N LYS A 41 -4.12 -1.55 -5.74
CA LYS A 41 -5.38 -1.32 -5.03
C LYS A 41 -5.47 0.08 -4.40
N LEU A 42 -4.34 0.65 -3.96
CA LEU A 42 -4.28 2.04 -3.51
C LEU A 42 -4.49 3.02 -4.67
N GLU A 43 -3.93 2.74 -5.85
CA GLU A 43 -4.08 3.55 -7.07
C GLU A 43 -5.51 3.49 -7.63
N GLU A 44 -6.13 2.31 -7.65
CA GLU A 44 -7.53 2.11 -8.02
C GLU A 44 -8.48 2.84 -7.07
N ASN A 45 -8.06 3.04 -5.81
CA ASN A 45 -8.82 3.84 -4.87
C ASN A 45 -8.54 5.33 -5.08
N ASP A 46 -9.39 5.99 -5.87
CA ASP A 46 -9.25 7.42 -6.21
C ASP A 46 -9.56 8.39 -5.04
N SER A 47 -9.45 7.94 -3.79
CA SER A 47 -9.62 8.82 -2.63
C SER A 47 -8.40 9.73 -2.47
N VAL A 48 -8.65 10.97 -2.04
CA VAL A 48 -7.59 11.94 -1.69
C VAL A 48 -6.59 11.34 -0.70
N LYS A 49 -7.08 10.52 0.24
CA LYS A 49 -6.26 9.89 1.27
C LYS A 49 -5.31 8.84 0.69
N ALA A 50 -5.79 8.02 -0.24
CA ALA A 50 -4.97 7.01 -0.92
C ALA A 50 -3.87 7.68 -1.75
N ARG A 51 -4.21 8.69 -2.57
CA ARG A 51 -3.23 9.47 -3.36
C ARG A 51 -2.13 10.11 -2.49
N VAL A 52 -2.50 10.67 -1.33
CA VAL A 52 -1.52 11.24 -0.39
C VAL A 52 -0.63 10.14 0.20
N MET A 53 -1.19 8.98 0.55
CA MET A 53 -0.41 7.86 1.09
C MET A 53 0.57 7.31 0.05
N ILE A 54 0.14 7.10 -1.20
CA ILE A 54 1.00 6.66 -2.31
C ILE A 54 2.19 7.60 -2.49
N LYS A 55 1.94 8.93 -2.57
CA LYS A 55 3.02 9.92 -2.71
C LYS A 55 4.01 9.92 -1.55
N ARG A 56 3.56 9.58 -0.34
CA ARG A 56 4.43 9.46 0.84
C ARG A 56 5.24 8.16 0.81
N LEU A 57 4.61 7.06 0.42
CA LEU A 57 5.25 5.77 0.28
C LEU A 57 6.31 5.77 -0.83
N HIS A 58 6.02 6.34 -2.00
CA HIS A 58 6.99 6.47 -3.09
C HIS A 58 8.24 7.24 -2.65
N ARG A 59 8.05 8.37 -1.96
CA ARG A 59 9.18 9.15 -1.41
C ARG A 59 10.05 8.38 -0.43
N ARG A 60 9.46 7.41 0.27
CA ARG A 60 10.15 6.67 1.34
C ARG A 60 10.79 5.38 0.84
N LEU A 61 10.21 4.77 -0.19
CA LEU A 61 10.69 3.55 -0.83
C LEU A 61 11.64 3.84 -2.01
N ASN A 62 11.88 5.12 -2.36
CA ASN A 62 12.59 5.51 -3.59
C ASN A 62 12.03 4.81 -4.84
N LEU A 63 10.72 4.53 -4.86
CA LEU A 63 10.07 3.99 -6.05
C LEU A 63 10.02 5.12 -7.08
N ASP A 64 10.75 4.94 -8.17
CA ASP A 64 10.86 5.92 -9.24
C ASP A 64 9.48 6.16 -9.83
N ILE A 65 9.03 7.42 -9.81
CA ILE A 65 7.78 7.83 -10.45
C ILE A 65 8.17 8.18 -11.89
N GLY A 66 8.36 7.15 -12.71
CA GLY A 66 8.58 7.28 -14.16
C GLY A 66 7.36 7.84 -14.88
#